data_AF-A0A837NL47-F1
#
_entry.id   AF-A0A837NL47-F1
#
_cell.length_a   1.000
_cell.length_b   1.000
_cell.length_c   1.000
_cell.angle_alpha   90.00
_cell.angle_beta   90.00
_cell.angle_gamma   90.00
#
_symmetry.space_group_name_H-M   'P 1'
#
loop_
_entity.id
_entity.type
_entity.pdbx_description
1 polymer ?
#
loop_
_entity_poly.entity_id
_entity_poly.type
_entity_poly.pdbx_seq_one_letter_code
_entity_poly.pdbx_strand_id
1 'polypeptide(L)' 'MTLEQLAAHSGVAADKIVAYTNAGLLPCKDVNAHFSADDEYWLDMVNCFLENGSSVEDLKDLMPLCEQC' A
#
# COMPACT_ATOMS: atom_id res chain seq x y z
N MET A 1 -5.11 0.62 -12.09
CA MET A 1 -5.78 -0.66 -11.79
C MET A 1 -6.72 -0.48 -10.61
N THR A 2 -7.81 -1.23 -10.52
CA THR A 2 -8.71 -1.20 -9.36
C THR A 2 -8.08 -1.92 -8.16
N LEU A 3 -8.63 -1.72 -6.96
CA LEU A 3 -8.21 -2.44 -5.76
C LEU A 3 -8.20 -3.97 -5.96
N GLU A 4 -9.25 -4.51 -6.58
CA GLU A 4 -9.38 -5.95 -6.86
C GLU A 4 -8.31 -6.44 -7.83
N GLN A 5 -7.99 -5.65 -8.85
CA GLN A 5 -6.92 -5.95 -9.78
C GLN A 5 -5.56 -5.94 -9.08
N LEU A 6 -5.29 -4.92 -8.26
CA LEU A 6 -4.04 -4.81 -7.50
C LEU A 6 -3.88 -5.99 -6.52
N ALA A 7 -4.95 -6.37 -5.82
CA ALA A 7 -4.95 -7.54 -4.93
C ALA A 7 -4.65 -8.84 -5.68
N ALA A 8 -5.27 -9.04 -6.85
CA ALA A 8 -5.04 -10.21 -7.68
C ALA A 8 -3.61 -10.26 -8.25
N HIS A 9 -3.01 -9.09 -8.55
CA HIS A 9 -1.69 -8.98 -9.15
C HIS A 9 -0.56 -9.15 -8.12
N SER A 10 -0.66 -8.45 -6.98
CA SER A 10 0.32 -8.47 -5.89
C SER A 10 0.23 -9.71 -5.01
N GLY A 11 -0.90 -10.44 -5.04
CA GLY A 11 -1.18 -11.53 -4.10
C GLY A 11 -1.45 -11.05 -2.67
N VAL A 12 -1.53 -9.73 -2.44
CA VAL A 12 -1.91 -9.14 -1.15
C VAL A 12 -3.43 -9.04 -1.07
N ALA A 13 -3.99 -9.39 0.08
CA ALA A 13 -5.42 -9.31 0.30
C ALA A 13 -5.92 -7.85 0.24
N ALA A 14 -7.11 -7.64 -0.34
CA ALA A 14 -7.66 -6.30 -0.57
C ALA A 14 -7.89 -5.51 0.73
N ASP A 15 -8.19 -6.18 1.83
CA ASP A 15 -8.32 -5.59 3.17
C ASP A 15 -6.99 -5.00 3.68
N LYS A 16 -5.87 -5.68 3.44
CA LYS A 16 -4.54 -5.18 3.75
C LYS A 16 -4.18 -3.96 2.90
N ILE A 17 -4.46 -4.01 1.60
CA ILE A 17 -4.22 -2.87 0.70
C ILE A 17 -5.02 -1.66 1.18
N VAL A 18 -6.30 -1.83 1.51
CA VAL A 18 -7.14 -0.77 2.10
C VAL A 18 -6.52 -0.20 3.38
N ALA A 19 -6.01 -1.06 4.27
CA ALA A 19 -5.35 -0.61 5.49
C ALA A 19 -4.10 0.24 5.18
N TYR A 20 -3.29 -0.16 4.20
CA TYR A 20 -2.06 0.55 3.83
C TYR A 20 -2.37 1.88 3.12
N THR A 21 -3.36 1.91 2.22
CA THR A 21 -3.88 3.13 1.58
C THR A 21 -4.38 4.13 2.62
N ASN A 22 -5.21 3.68 3.57
CA ASN A 22 -5.75 4.53 4.64
C ASN A 22 -4.67 4.97 5.63
N ALA A 23 -3.63 4.16 5.79
CA ALA A 23 -2.44 4.51 6.55
C ALA A 23 -1.54 5.51 5.80
N GLY A 24 -1.81 5.81 4.52
CA GLY A 24 -0.94 6.66 3.71
C GLY A 24 0.44 6.05 3.47
N LEU A 25 0.52 4.71 3.48
CA LEU A 25 1.74 3.95 3.16
C LEU A 25 1.88 3.67 1.66
N LEU A 26 0.82 3.94 0.88
CA LEU A 26 0.83 3.91 -0.57
C LEU A 26 0.71 5.34 -1.13
N PRO A 27 1.30 5.62 -2.31
CA PRO A 27 1.15 6.91 -2.99
C PRO A 27 -0.32 7.31 -3.19
N CYS A 28 -1.15 6.35 -3.58
CA CYS A 28 -2.59 6.48 -3.63
C CYS A 28 -3.19 6.51 -2.22
N LYS A 29 -4.04 7.52 -1.97
CA LYS A 29 -4.73 7.73 -0.69
C LYS A 29 -6.24 7.51 -0.78
N ASP A 30 -6.74 7.11 -1.96
CA ASP A 30 -8.15 6.80 -2.19
C ASP A 30 -8.30 5.36 -2.71
N VAL A 31 -8.96 4.53 -1.90
CA VAL A 31 -9.20 3.12 -2.23
C VAL A 31 -10.12 2.91 -3.43
N ASN A 32 -10.88 3.93 -3.83
CA ASN A 32 -11.77 3.90 -4.99
C ASN A 32 -11.10 4.46 -6.26
N ALA A 33 -9.90 5.03 -6.12
CA ALA A 33 -9.13 5.52 -7.26
C ALA A 33 -8.46 4.38 -8.03
N HIS A 34 -7.88 4.73 -9.17
CA HIS A 34 -7.05 3.79 -9.93
C HIS A 34 -5.64 3.81 -9.36
N PHE A 35 -5.19 2.68 -8.82
CA PHE A 35 -3.82 2.46 -8.41
C PHE A 35 -2.89 2.42 -9.63
N SER A 36 -1.70 2.95 -9.48
CA SER A 36 -0.63 2.96 -10.48
C SER A 36 0.33 1.77 -10.28
N ALA A 37 1.33 1.65 -11.16
CA ALA A 37 2.43 0.71 -10.96
C ALA A 37 3.31 1.11 -9.76
N ASP A 38 3.37 2.39 -9.42
CA ASP A 38 4.11 2.86 -8.24
C ASP A 38 3.43 2.38 -6.96
N ASP A 39 2.10 2.37 -6.92
CA ASP A 39 1.34 1.81 -5.79
C ASP A 39 1.62 0.32 -5.57
N GLU A 40 1.76 -0.45 -6.66
CA GLU A 40 2.12 -1.87 -6.60
C GLU A 40 3.54 -2.06 -6.05
N TYR A 41 4.49 -1.25 -6.52
CA TYR A 41 5.86 -1.28 -6.00
C TYR A 41 5.94 -0.95 -4.50
N TRP A 42 5.22 0.09 -4.06
CA TRP A 42 5.15 0.46 -2.64
C TRP A 42 4.43 -0.60 -1.81
N LEU A 43 3.37 -1.20 -2.36
CA LEU A 43 2.63 -2.28 -1.71
C LEU A 43 3.51 -3.48 -1.40
N ASP A 44 4.31 -3.94 -2.37
CA ASP A 44 5.24 -5.06 -2.16
C ASP A 44 6.26 -4.75 -1.05
N MET A 45 6.78 -3.52 -1.05
CA MET A 45 7.74 -3.06 -0.04
C MET A 45 7.11 -3.06 1.36
N VAL A 46 5.95 -2.41 1.50
CA VAL A 46 5.20 -2.33 2.77
C VAL A 46 4.81 -3.72 3.26
N ASN A 47 4.31 -4.59 2.38
CA ASN A 47 3.93 -5.93 2.74
C ASN A 47 5.14 -6.74 3.24
N CYS A 48 6.30 -6.62 2.58
CA CYS A 48 7.53 -7.26 3.02
C CYS A 48 7.95 -6.82 4.43
N PHE A 49 7.89 -5.52 4.74
CA PHE A 49 8.25 -5.02 6.08
C PHE A 49 7.32 -5.56 7.18
N LEU A 50 6.01 -5.62 6.90
CA LEU A 50 5.02 -6.13 7.84
C LEU A 50 5.16 -7.64 8.08
N GLU A 51 5.48 -8.41 7.03
CA GLU A 51 5.78 -9.85 7.16
C GLU A 51 7.04 -10.12 7.98
N ASN A 52 7.98 -9.17 8.00
CA ASN A 52 9.19 -9.25 8.83
C ASN A 52 8.98 -8.72 10.27
N GLY A 53 7.74 -8.42 10.66
CA GLY A 53 7.39 -8.05 12.03
C GLY A 53 7.41 -6.55 12.32
N SER A 54 7.56 -5.69 11.30
CA SER A 54 7.31 -4.26 11.47
C SER A 54 5.80 -4.01 11.63
N SER A 55 5.44 -2.89 12.26
CA SER A 55 4.04 -2.45 12.31
C SER A 55 3.74 -1.36 11.27
N VAL A 56 2.45 -1.15 10.98
CA VAL A 56 1.98 -0.07 10.12
C VAL A 56 2.37 1.30 10.70
N GLU A 57 2.42 1.42 12.02
CA GLU A 57 2.82 2.65 12.72
C GLU A 57 4.32 2.93 12.52
N ASP A 58 5.18 1.91 12.65
CA ASP A 58 6.62 2.06 12.40
C ASP A 58 6.88 2.51 10.96
N LEU A 59 6.15 1.95 10.00
CA LEU A 59 6.32 2.29 8.59
C LEU A 59 5.86 3.72 8.26
N LYS A 60 4.83 4.22 8.93
CA LYS A 60 4.38 5.61 8.76
C LYS A 60 5.46 6.60 9.14
N ASP A 61 6.19 6.32 10.22
CA ASP A 61 7.25 7.19 10.71
C ASP A 61 8.54 7.04 9.89
N LEU A 62 8.83 5.83 9.39
CA LEU A 62 10.03 5.54 8.61
C LEU A 62 9.93 5.96 7.14
N MET A 63 8.73 5.92 6.55
CA MET A 63 8.51 6.15 5.13
C MET A 63 7.43 7.21 4.88
N PRO A 64 7.68 8.48 5.25
CA PRO A 64 6.77 9.55 4.89
C PRO A 64 6.74 9.74 3.37
N LEU A 65 5.60 9.47 2.75
CA LEU A 65 5.39 9.69 1.32
C LEU A 65 5.21 11.18 1.00
N CYS A 66 6.07 11.71 0.14
CA CYS A 66 5.98 13.09 -0.35
C CYS A 66 5.06 13.24 -1.58
N GLU A 67 4.77 12.16 -2.30
CA GLU A 67 3.94 12.19 -3.51
C GLU A 67 2.44 12.04 -3.21
N GLN A 68 1.62 12.64 -4.07
CA GLN A 68 0.17 12.52 -4.05
C GLN A 68 -0.28 11.97 -5.42
N CYS A 69 -1.21 11.03 -5.36
CA CYS A 69 -1.85 10.36 -6.49
C CYS A 69 -2.38 11.30 -7.57
#